data_AF-A0A820L360-F1
#
_entry.id   AF-A0A820L360-F1
#
_cell.length_a   1.000
_cell.length_b   1.000
_cell.length_c   1.000
_cell.angle_alpha   90.00
_cell.angle_beta   90.00
_cell.angle_gamma   90.00
#
_symmetry.space_group_name_H-M   'P 1'
#
loop_
_entity.id
_entity.type
_entity.pdbx_description
1 polymer ?
#
loop_
_entity_poly.entity_id
_entity_poly.type
_entity_poly.pdbx_seq_one_letter_code
_entity_poly.pdbx_strand_id
1 'polypeptide(L)'
;MLLWDQELIPQIDSLCSLRAYIHHSTIAAVHHSFVLQGIEKYAKIKRLTLLNSQHSKILIVLIQWIFDFIFGLPVYVTGNMPKLRTENSCFVSLTNVGTLIYLFTITFIISDIILSILYRRLVHYVHQASLRVHGNQQQMKRDLAVVRRVVLLNSQLALVGIPSLIFIIFSMVRPDLSPMKLMRLLLLNTNAAFCPMLIILFWITPNLRQCLIQLRNQAQQYIPSSTNQVRPVTNINRF
;
A
#
# COMPACT_ATOMS: atom_id res chain seq x y z
N MET A 1 32.74 4.46 -20.42
CA MET A 1 32.98 3.14 -19.81
C MET A 1 33.53 3.41 -18.43
N LEU A 2 32.62 3.62 -17.48
CA LEU A 2 32.83 4.41 -16.27
C LEU A 2 32.92 3.48 -15.04
N LEU A 3 33.57 3.93 -13.97
CA LEU A 3 33.95 3.27 -12.70
C LEU A 3 32.93 2.32 -12.01
N TRP A 4 31.74 2.13 -12.56
CA TRP A 4 30.61 1.36 -12.02
C TRP A 4 30.83 -0.16 -12.01
N ASP A 5 31.59 -0.70 -12.97
CA ASP A 5 31.82 -2.16 -13.07
C ASP A 5 32.63 -2.72 -11.88
N GLN A 6 33.33 -1.87 -11.12
CA GLN A 6 34.11 -2.32 -9.96
C GLN A 6 33.26 -2.59 -8.71
N GLU A 7 32.03 -2.06 -8.64
CA GLU A 7 31.12 -2.20 -7.49
C GLU A 7 29.97 -3.18 -7.70
N LEU A 8 29.75 -3.68 -8.92
CA LEU A 8 28.87 -4.81 -9.15
C LEU A 8 29.70 -6.09 -9.15
N ILE A 9 29.36 -7.04 -8.27
CA ILE A 9 29.87 -8.40 -8.45
C ILE A 9 28.86 -9.09 -9.37
N PRO A 10 29.26 -9.56 -10.56
CA PRO A 10 28.38 -10.35 -11.43
C PRO A 10 28.06 -11.76 -10.87
N GLN A 11 28.28 -12.00 -9.57
CA GLN A 11 27.82 -13.22 -8.91
C GLN A 11 26.32 -13.12 -8.68
N ILE A 12 25.59 -13.92 -9.46
CA ILE A 12 24.17 -14.17 -9.29
C ILE A 12 24.00 -15.02 -8.03
N ASP A 13 23.75 -14.36 -6.92
CA ASP A 13 23.32 -14.99 -5.68
C ASP A 13 21.80 -15.29 -5.82
N SER A 14 21.46 -16.55 -6.14
CA SER A 14 20.09 -16.96 -6.48
C SER A 14 19.08 -16.61 -5.39
N LEU A 15 19.48 -16.69 -4.11
CA LEU A 15 18.64 -16.33 -2.98
C LEU A 15 18.38 -14.82 -2.92
N CYS A 16 19.40 -14.03 -3.23
CA CYS A 16 19.31 -12.58 -3.25
C CYS A 16 18.41 -12.08 -4.39
N SER A 17 18.55 -12.65 -5.60
CA SER A 17 17.67 -12.35 -6.73
C SER A 17 16.24 -12.79 -6.49
N LEU A 18 16.02 -13.97 -5.86
CA LEU A 18 14.69 -14.43 -5.48
C LEU A 18 14.03 -13.48 -4.48
N ARG A 19 14.78 -13.00 -3.48
CA ARG A 19 14.29 -12.03 -2.49
C ARG A 19 13.89 -10.70 -3.16
N ALA A 20 14.71 -10.20 -4.09
CA ALA A 20 14.43 -8.99 -4.84
C ALA A 20 13.17 -9.14 -5.70
N TYR A 21 13.04 -10.28 -6.39
CA TYR A 21 11.84 -10.61 -7.16
C TYR A 21 10.58 -10.66 -6.29
N ILE A 22 10.61 -11.38 -5.16
CA ILE A 22 9.46 -11.45 -4.24
C ILE A 22 9.10 -10.05 -3.73
N HIS A 23 10.10 -9.22 -3.42
CA HIS A 23 9.88 -7.85 -2.97
C HIS A 23 9.18 -7.00 -4.04
N HIS A 24 9.68 -6.99 -5.27
CA HIS A 24 9.09 -6.23 -6.38
C HIS A 24 7.66 -6.71 -6.71
N SER A 25 7.45 -8.04 -6.78
CA SER A 25 6.12 -8.61 -7.03
C SER A 25 5.13 -8.31 -5.91
N THR A 26 5.59 -8.27 -4.65
CA THR A 26 4.75 -7.88 -3.51
C THR A 26 4.37 -6.40 -3.59
N ILE A 27 5.30 -5.52 -3.98
CA ILE A 27 5.00 -4.10 -4.18
C ILE A 27 3.95 -3.93 -5.28
N ALA A 28 4.10 -4.62 -6.41
CA ALA A 28 3.10 -4.61 -7.48
C ALA A 28 1.73 -5.11 -6.99
N ALA A 29 1.71 -6.22 -6.23
CA ALA A 29 0.49 -6.76 -5.67
C ALA A 29 -0.23 -5.81 -4.71
N VAL A 30 0.52 -5.05 -3.90
CA VAL A 30 -0.05 -4.02 -3.03
C VAL A 30 -0.68 -2.89 -3.87
N HIS A 31 -0.02 -2.44 -4.94
CA HIS A 31 -0.54 -1.39 -5.81
C HIS A 31 -1.83 -1.82 -6.53
N HIS A 32 -1.83 -3.01 -7.14
CA HIS A 32 -3.01 -3.56 -7.79
C HIS A 32 -4.14 -3.86 -6.79
N SER A 33 -3.81 -4.23 -5.55
CA SER A 33 -4.81 -4.36 -4.48
C SER A 33 -5.56 -3.06 -4.20
N PHE A 34 -4.92 -1.89 -4.33
CA PHE A 34 -5.63 -0.60 -4.20
C PHE A 34 -6.56 -0.34 -5.37
N VAL A 35 -6.15 -0.71 -6.57
CA VAL A 35 -7.02 -0.65 -7.76
C VAL A 35 -8.24 -1.54 -7.55
N LEU A 36 -8.06 -2.78 -7.10
CA LEU A 36 -9.17 -3.69 -6.77
C LEU A 36 -10.10 -3.12 -5.69
N GLN A 37 -9.55 -2.50 -4.65
CA GLN A 37 -10.34 -1.79 -3.65
C GLN A 37 -11.15 -0.64 -4.27
N GLY A 38 -10.54 0.16 -5.14
CA GLY A 38 -11.23 1.23 -5.88
C GLY A 38 -12.38 0.70 -6.75
N ILE A 39 -12.14 -0.40 -7.46
CA ILE A 39 -13.15 -1.08 -8.29
C ILE A 39 -14.29 -1.61 -7.40
N GLU A 40 -13.99 -2.26 -6.28
CA GLU A 40 -15.01 -2.77 -5.36
C GLU A 40 -15.90 -1.63 -4.83
N LYS A 41 -15.31 -0.50 -4.45
CA LYS A 41 -16.05 0.68 -3.99
C LYS A 41 -16.94 1.25 -5.09
N TYR A 42 -16.41 1.39 -6.30
CA TYR A 42 -17.16 1.86 -7.45
C TYR A 42 -18.32 0.92 -7.82
N ALA A 43 -18.06 -0.39 -7.83
CA ALA A 43 -19.05 -1.41 -8.11
C ALA A 43 -20.19 -1.42 -7.08
N LYS A 44 -19.87 -1.24 -5.80
CA LYS A 44 -20.87 -1.13 -4.72
C LYS A 44 -21.81 0.06 -4.93
N ILE A 45 -21.27 1.20 -5.36
CA ILE A 45 -22.06 2.41 -5.64
C ILE A 45 -22.97 2.20 -6.86
N LYS A 46 -22.45 1.54 -7.90
CA LYS A 46 -23.22 1.18 -9.10
C LYS A 46 -24.12 -0.06 -8.91
N ARG A 47 -24.13 -0.66 -7.71
CA ARG A 47 -24.90 -1.87 -7.36
C ARG A 47 -24.64 -3.05 -8.30
N LEU A 48 -23.39 -3.20 -8.78
CA LEU A 48 -23.00 -4.36 -9.58
C LEU A 48 -22.92 -5.60 -8.69
N THR A 49 -23.80 -6.57 -8.93
CA THR A 49 -23.98 -7.77 -8.09
C THR A 49 -22.83 -8.77 -8.20
N LEU A 50 -22.14 -8.81 -9.35
CA LEU A 50 -21.04 -9.75 -9.63
C LEU A 50 -19.89 -9.68 -8.59
N LEU A 51 -19.62 -8.49 -8.06
CA LEU A 51 -18.53 -8.23 -7.10
C LEU A 51 -18.97 -8.29 -5.64
N ASN A 52 -20.21 -8.73 -5.35
CA ASN A 52 -20.75 -8.72 -4.00
C ASN A 52 -20.42 -9.99 -3.20
N SER A 53 -20.19 -11.12 -3.88
CA SER A 53 -19.85 -12.40 -3.23
C SER A 53 -18.43 -12.39 -2.64
N GLN A 54 -18.29 -12.90 -1.42
CA GLN A 54 -16.97 -13.03 -0.76
C GLN A 54 -16.04 -13.98 -1.52
N HIS A 55 -16.56 -15.08 -2.07
CA HIS A 55 -15.79 -16.03 -2.86
C HIS A 55 -15.22 -15.37 -4.13
N SER A 56 -16.02 -14.56 -4.82
CA SER A 56 -15.56 -13.83 -6.00
C SER A 56 -14.45 -12.83 -5.66
N LYS A 57 -14.52 -12.17 -4.51
CA LYS A 57 -13.46 -11.25 -4.06
C LYS A 57 -12.15 -11.98 -3.78
N ILE A 58 -12.21 -13.09 -3.06
CA ILE A 58 -11.02 -13.91 -2.77
C ILE A 58 -10.41 -14.43 -4.08
N LEU A 59 -11.24 -14.93 -4.99
CA LEU A 59 -10.78 -15.42 -6.29
C LEU A 59 -10.09 -14.32 -7.11
N ILE A 60 -10.65 -13.11 -7.16
CA ILE A 60 -10.04 -11.98 -7.87
C ILE A 60 -8.70 -11.60 -7.26
N VAL A 61 -8.58 -11.59 -5.93
CA VAL A 61 -7.31 -11.32 -5.25
C VAL A 61 -6.28 -12.40 -5.60
N LEU A 62 -6.64 -13.68 -5.54
CA LEU A 62 -5.72 -14.76 -5.90
C LEU A 62 -5.24 -14.67 -7.36
N ILE A 63 -6.16 -14.38 -8.29
CA ILE A 63 -5.83 -14.18 -9.71
C ILE A 63 -4.87 -12.99 -9.88
N GLN A 64 -5.13 -11.87 -9.20
CA GLN A 64 -4.26 -10.69 -9.24
C GLN A 64 -2.86 -10.99 -8.69
N TRP A 65 -2.73 -11.73 -7.59
CA TRP A 65 -1.42 -12.14 -7.09
C TRP A 65 -0.66 -13.04 -8.07
N ILE A 66 -1.34 -14.03 -8.66
CA ILE A 66 -0.75 -14.89 -9.69
C ILE A 66 -0.27 -14.05 -10.88
N PHE A 67 -1.10 -13.12 -11.33
CA PHE A 67 -0.76 -12.19 -12.39
C PHE A 67 0.52 -11.39 -12.06
N ASP A 68 0.63 -10.83 -10.86
CA ASP A 68 1.78 -10.00 -10.47
C ASP A 68 3.09 -10.77 -10.40
N PHE A 69 3.05 -12.01 -9.92
CA PHE A 69 4.20 -12.89 -9.97
C PHE A 69 4.59 -13.24 -11.42
N ILE A 70 3.62 -13.59 -12.27
CA ILE A 70 3.88 -13.93 -13.68
C ILE A 70 4.48 -12.73 -14.43
N PHE A 71 3.98 -11.52 -14.22
CA PHE A 71 4.50 -10.31 -14.89
C PHE A 71 5.86 -9.86 -14.35
N GLY A 72 6.19 -10.18 -13.09
CA GLY A 72 7.54 -9.95 -12.56
C GLY A 72 8.58 -10.95 -13.07
N LEU A 73 8.16 -12.12 -13.56
CA LEU A 73 9.03 -13.25 -13.90
C LEU A 73 10.05 -12.94 -15.02
N PRO A 74 9.72 -12.22 -16.11
CA PRO A 74 10.69 -11.88 -17.16
C PRO A 74 11.90 -11.12 -16.62
N VAL A 75 11.71 -10.24 -15.64
CA VAL A 75 12.81 -9.47 -15.04
C VAL A 75 13.72 -10.37 -14.19
N TYR A 76 13.14 -11.35 -13.51
CA TYR A 76 13.90 -12.34 -12.75
C TYR A 76 14.71 -13.26 -13.67
N VAL A 77 14.08 -13.83 -14.71
CA VAL A 77 14.72 -14.80 -15.62
C VAL A 77 15.84 -14.16 -16.45
N THR A 78 15.71 -12.89 -16.80
CA THR A 78 16.74 -12.17 -17.58
C THR A 78 17.99 -11.82 -16.77
N GLY A 79 18.03 -12.11 -15.46
CA GLY A 79 19.23 -11.89 -14.63
C GLY A 79 19.54 -10.41 -14.39
N ASN A 80 18.58 -9.52 -14.60
CA ASN A 80 18.76 -8.06 -14.51
C ASN A 80 18.79 -7.52 -13.06
N MET A 81 19.12 -8.37 -12.08
CA MET A 81 19.16 -8.05 -10.66
C MET A 81 20.56 -8.37 -10.08
N PRO A 82 21.60 -7.60 -10.44
CA PRO A 82 22.94 -7.82 -9.91
C PRO A 82 23.00 -7.54 -8.40
N LYS A 83 23.91 -8.24 -7.72
CA LYS A 83 24.21 -8.00 -6.31
C LYS A 83 25.13 -6.79 -6.19
N LEU A 84 24.79 -5.86 -5.29
CA LEU A 84 25.67 -4.75 -4.94
C LEU A 84 26.85 -5.28 -4.12
N ARG A 85 28.08 -4.87 -4.43
CA ARG A 85 29.28 -5.33 -3.68
C ARG A 85 29.29 -4.82 -2.24
N THR A 86 28.74 -3.63 -2.00
CA THR A 86 28.74 -2.97 -0.68
C THR A 86 27.51 -3.30 0.17
N GLU A 87 26.50 -3.96 -0.40
CA GLU A 87 25.23 -4.23 0.28
C GLU A 87 24.78 -5.66 0.01
N ASN A 88 24.34 -6.40 1.05
CA ASN A 88 23.75 -7.74 0.91
C ASN A 88 22.32 -7.68 0.33
N SER A 89 22.09 -6.82 -0.66
CA SER A 89 20.80 -6.58 -1.30
C SER A 89 20.95 -6.62 -2.81
N CYS A 90 19.97 -7.22 -3.47
CA CYS A 90 19.86 -7.27 -4.92
C CYS A 90 18.75 -6.34 -5.36
N PHE A 91 19.03 -5.58 -6.41
CA PHE A 91 18.08 -4.66 -7.00
C PHE A 91 18.25 -4.65 -8.50
N VAL A 92 17.21 -4.20 -9.20
CA VAL A 92 17.30 -3.92 -10.63
C VAL A 92 18.33 -2.82 -10.84
N SER A 93 19.29 -3.08 -11.72
CA SER A 93 20.33 -2.09 -12.02
C SER A 93 19.71 -0.83 -12.59
N LEU A 94 20.11 0.33 -12.07
CA LEU A 94 19.68 1.63 -12.60
C LEU A 94 20.15 1.88 -14.03
N THR A 95 21.16 1.13 -14.48
CA THR A 95 21.65 1.18 -15.87
C THR A 95 20.72 0.47 -16.84
N ASN A 96 19.88 -0.47 -16.37
CA ASN A 96 18.91 -1.16 -17.21
C ASN A 96 17.59 -0.38 -17.25
N VAL A 97 17.64 0.74 -17.96
CA VAL A 97 16.52 1.69 -18.10
C VAL A 97 15.27 1.00 -18.65
N GLY A 98 15.40 0.09 -19.61
CA GLY A 98 14.26 -0.64 -20.17
C GLY A 98 13.50 -1.46 -19.11
N THR A 99 14.24 -2.18 -18.26
CA THR A 99 13.66 -2.96 -17.16
C THR A 99 13.02 -2.06 -16.10
N LEU A 100 13.66 -0.93 -15.76
CA LEU A 100 13.09 0.05 -14.85
C LEU A 100 11.78 0.63 -15.38
N ILE A 101 11.74 1.07 -16.64
CA ILE A 101 10.53 1.59 -17.28
C ILE A 101 9.43 0.52 -17.29
N TYR A 102 9.77 -0.73 -17.65
CA TYR A 102 8.83 -1.85 -17.65
C TYR A 102 8.19 -2.06 -16.28
N LEU A 103 9.01 -2.22 -15.22
CA LEU A 103 8.53 -2.42 -13.86
C LEU A 103 7.73 -1.23 -13.35
N PHE A 104 8.21 -0.01 -13.61
CA PHE A 104 7.54 1.21 -13.18
C PHE A 104 6.18 1.37 -13.88
N THR A 105 6.11 1.06 -15.18
CA THR A 105 4.87 1.15 -15.96
C THR A 105 3.82 0.18 -15.43
N ILE A 106 4.19 -1.09 -15.26
CA ILE A 106 3.26 -2.13 -14.80
C ILE A 106 2.83 -1.86 -13.36
N THR A 107 3.76 -1.52 -12.48
CA THR A 107 3.47 -1.37 -11.04
C THR A 107 2.70 -0.07 -10.74
N PHE A 108 3.17 1.06 -11.28
CA PHE A 108 2.70 2.38 -10.88
C PHE A 108 1.82 3.03 -11.95
N ILE A 109 2.31 3.19 -13.19
CA ILE A 109 1.61 4.01 -14.20
C ILE A 109 0.23 3.44 -14.51
N ILE A 110 0.13 2.13 -14.76
CA ILE A 110 -1.16 1.49 -15.07
C ILE A 110 -2.11 1.61 -13.87
N SER A 111 -1.64 1.29 -12.67
CA SER A 111 -2.41 1.40 -11.43
C SER A 111 -2.96 2.82 -11.20
N ASP A 112 -2.10 3.83 -11.34
CA ASP A 112 -2.44 5.24 -11.14
C ASP A 112 -3.45 5.74 -12.17
N ILE A 113 -3.29 5.34 -13.44
CA ILE A 113 -4.25 5.70 -14.50
C ILE A 113 -5.62 5.11 -14.19
N ILE A 114 -5.70 3.83 -13.84
CA ILE A 114 -6.98 3.17 -13.52
C ILE A 114 -7.61 3.82 -12.29
N LEU A 115 -6.83 4.03 -11.22
CA LEU A 115 -7.32 4.64 -9.98
C LEU A 115 -7.79 6.09 -10.21
N SER A 116 -7.06 6.85 -11.02
CA SER A 116 -7.43 8.23 -11.40
C SER A 116 -8.72 8.28 -12.24
N ILE A 117 -8.94 7.32 -13.13
CA ILE A 117 -10.20 7.19 -13.88
C ILE A 117 -11.35 6.86 -12.92
N LEU A 118 -11.16 5.89 -12.02
CA LEU A 118 -12.16 5.53 -11.01
C LEU A 118 -12.51 6.71 -10.10
N TYR A 119 -11.49 7.45 -9.66
CA TYR A 119 -11.66 8.65 -8.85
C TYR A 119 -12.49 9.72 -9.57
N ARG A 120 -12.14 10.06 -10.81
CA ARG A 120 -12.90 11.04 -11.60
C ARG A 120 -14.37 10.63 -11.77
N ARG A 121 -14.62 9.36 -12.10
CA ARG A 121 -15.98 8.82 -12.22
C ARG A 121 -16.75 8.88 -10.90
N LEU A 122 -16.08 8.58 -9.80
CA LEU A 122 -16.67 8.57 -8.46
C LEU A 122 -17.04 9.99 -8.00
N VAL A 123 -16.14 10.96 -8.17
CA VAL A 123 -16.40 12.38 -7.87
C VAL A 123 -17.56 12.90 -8.70
N HIS A 124 -17.55 12.61 -10.01
CA HIS A 124 -18.62 13.04 -10.90
C HIS A 124 -19.97 12.45 -10.47
N TYR A 125 -20.00 11.16 -10.10
CA TYR A 125 -21.21 10.52 -9.58
C TYR A 125 -21.72 11.19 -8.30
N VAL A 126 -20.84 11.43 -7.32
CA VAL A 126 -21.24 12.05 -6.05
C VAL A 126 -21.71 13.48 -6.25
N HIS A 127 -21.06 14.25 -7.12
CA HIS A 127 -21.50 15.60 -7.48
C HIS A 127 -22.89 15.59 -8.14
N GLN A 128 -23.16 14.67 -9.07
CA GLN A 128 -24.49 14.53 -9.64
C GLN A 128 -25.54 14.10 -8.60
N ALA A 129 -25.17 13.21 -7.68
CA ALA A 129 -26.06 12.75 -6.62
C ALA A 129 -26.38 13.86 -5.62
N SER A 130 -25.42 14.73 -5.26
CA SER A 130 -25.65 15.85 -4.35
C SER A 130 -26.60 16.90 -4.94
N LEU A 131 -26.59 17.08 -6.26
CA LEU A 131 -27.52 17.98 -6.94
C LEU A 131 -28.96 17.45 -6.98
N ARG A 132 -29.16 16.12 -6.99
CA ARG A 132 -30.48 15.48 -7.15
C ARG A 132 -31.19 15.17 -5.83
N VAL A 133 -30.48 15.11 -4.71
CA VAL A 133 -31.02 14.58 -3.45
C VAL A 133 -31.17 15.67 -2.39
N HIS A 134 -32.36 16.28 -2.33
CA HIS A 134 -32.80 17.19 -1.25
C HIS A 134 -33.40 16.43 -0.05
N GLY A 135 -32.76 15.35 0.45
CA GLY A 135 -33.37 14.65 1.60
C GLY A 135 -32.65 13.47 2.26
N ASN A 136 -31.62 12.85 1.65
CA ASN A 136 -31.01 11.64 2.20
C ASN A 136 -29.55 11.84 2.65
N GLN A 137 -29.37 12.69 3.67
CA GLN A 137 -28.05 13.07 4.21
C GLN A 137 -27.20 11.85 4.63
N GLN A 138 -27.81 10.76 5.10
CA GLN A 138 -27.08 9.55 5.51
C GLN A 138 -26.43 8.82 4.33
N GLN A 139 -27.12 8.71 3.20
CA GLN A 139 -26.57 8.09 1.99
C GLN A 139 -25.41 8.94 1.44
N MET A 140 -25.57 10.26 1.42
CA MET A 140 -24.52 11.18 0.99
C MET A 140 -23.26 11.10 1.88
N LYS A 141 -23.42 11.00 3.20
CA LYS A 141 -22.29 10.78 4.13
C LYS A 141 -21.55 9.47 3.86
N ARG A 142 -22.26 8.39 3.53
CA ARG A 142 -21.67 7.09 3.20
C ARG A 142 -20.89 7.15 1.89
N ASP A 143 -21.45 7.77 0.85
CA ASP A 143 -20.81 7.87 -0.45
C ASP A 143 -19.57 8.80 -0.40
N LEU A 144 -19.65 9.90 0.36
CA LEU A 144 -18.50 10.78 0.61
C LEU A 144 -17.38 10.08 1.40
N ALA A 145 -17.72 9.25 2.39
CA ALA A 145 -16.74 8.44 3.11
C ALA A 145 -16.00 7.47 2.17
N VAL A 146 -16.70 6.92 1.16
CA VAL A 146 -16.08 6.08 0.13
C VAL A 146 -15.14 6.89 -0.76
N VAL A 147 -15.56 8.07 -1.23
CA VAL A 147 -14.69 8.99 -2.01
C VAL A 147 -13.42 9.33 -1.24
N ARG A 148 -13.55 9.71 0.03
CA ARG A 148 -12.41 10.07 0.87
C ARG A 148 -11.38 8.95 0.97
N ARG A 149 -11.83 7.69 1.03
CA ARG A 149 -10.92 6.53 1.04
C ARG A 149 -10.17 6.38 -0.27
N VAL A 150 -10.86 6.50 -1.40
CA VAL A 150 -10.22 6.43 -2.73
C VAL A 150 -9.22 7.56 -2.94
N VAL A 151 -9.53 8.78 -2.47
CA VAL A 151 -8.59 9.92 -2.47
C VAL A 151 -7.33 9.60 -1.67
N LEU A 152 -7.50 9.06 -0.46
CA LEU A 152 -6.37 8.74 0.41
C LEU A 152 -5.48 7.67 -0.24
N LEU A 153 -6.07 6.62 -0.82
CA LEU A 153 -5.32 5.62 -1.61
C LEU A 153 -4.57 6.27 -2.78
N ASN A 154 -5.23 7.13 -3.56
CA ASN A 154 -4.60 7.78 -4.71
C ASN A 154 -3.46 8.73 -4.30
N SER A 155 -3.63 9.46 -3.20
CA SER A 155 -2.59 10.36 -2.68
C SER A 155 -1.35 9.62 -2.20
N GLN A 156 -1.52 8.40 -1.65
CA GLN A 156 -0.41 7.55 -1.23
C GLN A 156 0.37 7.02 -2.42
N LEU A 157 -0.33 6.59 -3.47
CA LEU A 157 0.31 6.10 -4.69
C LEU A 157 1.13 7.20 -5.34
N ALA A 158 0.59 8.42 -5.43
CA ALA A 158 1.32 9.58 -5.91
C ALA A 158 2.57 9.90 -5.06
N LEU A 159 2.47 9.77 -3.73
CA LEU A 159 3.59 10.03 -2.81
C LEU A 159 4.76 9.05 -3.00
N VAL A 160 4.47 7.79 -3.37
CA VAL A 160 5.52 6.80 -3.68
C VAL A 160 6.00 6.96 -5.13
N GLY A 161 5.06 7.04 -6.07
CA GLY A 161 5.31 6.98 -7.50
C GLY A 161 6.03 8.21 -8.05
N ILE A 162 5.61 9.42 -7.65
CA ILE A 162 6.19 10.67 -8.20
C ILE A 162 7.67 10.81 -7.82
N PRO A 163 8.09 10.70 -6.54
CA PRO A 163 9.51 10.79 -6.21
C PRO A 163 10.33 9.68 -6.87
N SER A 164 9.78 8.46 -6.95
CA SER A 164 10.44 7.33 -7.63
C SER A 164 10.67 7.62 -9.11
N LEU A 165 9.68 8.20 -9.79
CA LEU A 165 9.82 8.63 -11.19
C LEU A 165 10.86 9.75 -11.33
N ILE A 166 10.86 10.73 -10.43
CA ILE A 166 11.86 11.80 -10.43
C ILE A 166 13.26 11.21 -10.29
N PHE A 167 13.47 10.25 -9.38
CA PHE A 167 14.76 9.59 -9.24
C PHE A 167 15.15 8.81 -10.49
N ILE A 168 14.23 8.06 -11.11
CA ILE A 168 14.49 7.36 -12.37
C ILE A 168 14.87 8.36 -13.49
N ILE A 169 14.17 9.48 -13.63
CA ILE A 169 14.51 10.51 -14.61
C ILE A 169 15.89 11.11 -14.29
N PHE A 170 16.17 11.38 -13.02
CA PHE A 170 17.46 11.91 -12.59
C PHE A 170 18.60 10.95 -12.90
N SER A 171 18.38 9.63 -12.79
CA SER A 171 19.37 8.61 -13.17
C SER A 171 19.67 8.61 -14.67
N MET A 172 18.68 8.94 -15.50
CA MET A 172 18.86 9.04 -16.96
C MET A 172 19.58 10.32 -17.36
N VAL A 173 19.27 11.45 -16.69
CA VAL A 173 19.84 12.77 -17.04
C VAL A 173 21.23 12.98 -16.45
N ARG A 174 21.50 12.42 -15.26
CA ARG A 174 22.78 12.52 -14.54
C ARG A 174 23.36 11.13 -14.29
N PRO A 175 23.85 10.43 -15.34
CA PRO A 175 24.50 9.13 -15.17
C PRO A 175 25.77 9.21 -14.31
N ASP A 176 26.33 10.42 -14.16
CA ASP A 176 27.51 10.73 -13.35
C ASP A 176 27.24 10.63 -11.83
N LEU A 177 25.97 10.68 -11.42
CA LEU A 177 25.59 10.55 -10.02
C LEU A 177 25.74 9.09 -9.56
N SER A 178 26.32 8.87 -8.38
CA SER A 178 26.51 7.51 -7.87
C SER A 178 25.16 6.76 -7.77
N PRO A 179 24.93 5.67 -8.52
CA PRO A 179 23.67 4.95 -8.57
C PRO A 179 23.31 4.37 -7.20
N MET A 180 24.31 4.09 -6.35
CA MET A 180 24.11 3.64 -4.96
C MET A 180 23.39 4.68 -4.10
N LYS A 181 23.75 5.96 -4.21
CA LYS A 181 23.06 7.02 -3.46
C LYS A 181 21.61 7.15 -3.91
N LEU A 182 21.38 7.06 -5.22
CA LEU A 182 20.04 7.14 -5.78
C LEU A 182 19.18 5.93 -5.37
N MET A 183 19.74 4.72 -5.38
CA MET A 183 19.08 3.51 -4.92
C MET A 183 18.71 3.58 -3.44
N ARG A 184 19.65 4.01 -2.58
CA ARG A 184 19.38 4.22 -1.14
C ARG A 184 18.27 5.23 -0.91
N LEU A 185 18.27 6.31 -1.68
CA LEU A 185 17.24 7.35 -1.57
C LEU A 185 15.87 6.84 -2.04
N LEU A 186 15.83 6.03 -3.10
CA LEU A 186 14.61 5.36 -3.57
C LEU A 186 14.06 4.39 -2.51
N LEU A 187 14.92 3.59 -1.88
CA LEU A 187 14.55 2.69 -0.79
C LEU A 187 14.03 3.44 0.43
N LEU A 188 14.73 4.51 0.83
CA LEU A 188 14.32 5.35 1.94
C LEU A 188 12.96 6.00 1.64
N ASN A 189 12.77 6.54 0.44
CA ASN A 189 11.49 7.12 0.02
C ASN A 189 10.35 6.10 0.07
N THR A 190 10.58 4.91 -0.48
CA THR A 190 9.58 3.84 -0.52
C THR A 190 9.19 3.42 0.90
N ASN A 191 10.17 3.17 1.77
CA ASN A 191 9.93 2.81 3.17
C ASN A 191 9.25 3.94 3.95
N ALA A 192 9.71 5.18 3.78
CA ALA A 192 9.15 6.35 4.43
C ALA A 192 7.69 6.60 4.02
N ALA A 193 7.31 6.26 2.79
CA ALA A 193 5.94 6.37 2.30
C ALA A 193 5.02 5.24 2.79
N PHE A 194 5.56 4.05 3.10
CA PHE A 194 4.78 2.97 3.71
C PHE A 194 4.35 3.27 5.15
N CYS A 195 5.15 4.00 5.94
CA CYS A 195 4.79 4.40 7.31
C CYS A 195 3.46 5.18 7.39
N PRO A 196 3.27 6.33 6.70
CA PRO A 196 2.02 7.05 6.71
C PRO A 196 0.90 6.24 6.05
N MET A 197 1.21 5.34 5.11
CA MET A 197 0.23 4.43 4.53
C MET A 197 -0.42 3.53 5.59
N LEU A 198 0.39 2.87 6.42
CA LEU A 198 -0.11 2.02 7.50
C LEU A 198 -0.90 2.81 8.54
N ILE A 199 -0.42 4.01 8.89
CA ILE A 199 -1.12 4.92 9.82
C ILE A 199 -2.49 5.31 9.25
N ILE A 200 -2.55 5.73 7.99
CA ILE A 200 -3.80 6.14 7.34
C ILE A 200 -4.75 4.96 7.21
N LEU A 201 -4.26 3.78 6.80
CA LEU A 201 -5.09 2.57 6.68
C LEU A 201 -5.70 2.19 8.03
N PHE A 202 -4.90 2.29 9.10
CA PHE A 202 -5.34 2.09 10.47
C PHE A 202 -6.43 3.09 10.87
N TRP A 203 -6.22 4.38 10.62
CA TRP A 203 -7.17 5.44 10.95
C TRP A 203 -8.47 5.36 10.13
N ILE A 204 -8.39 4.97 8.86
CA ILE A 204 -9.53 4.87 7.96
C ILE A 204 -10.42 3.68 8.28
N THR A 205 -9.86 2.58 8.82
CA THR A 205 -10.58 1.31 8.97
C THR A 205 -11.34 1.29 10.30
N PRO A 206 -12.66 1.62 10.29
CA PRO A 206 -13.43 1.75 11.53
C PRO A 206 -13.52 0.42 12.29
N ASN A 207 -13.55 -0.71 11.57
CA ASN A 207 -13.64 -2.03 12.17
C ASN A 207 -12.40 -2.38 13.01
N LEU A 208 -11.21 -2.00 12.55
CA LEU A 208 -9.97 -2.20 13.31
C LEU A 208 -9.97 -1.33 14.57
N ARG A 209 -10.39 -0.07 14.45
CA ARG A 209 -10.52 0.84 15.58
C ARG A 209 -11.54 0.32 16.61
N GLN A 210 -12.68 -0.20 16.16
CA GLN A 210 -13.71 -0.78 17.03
C GLN A 210 -13.20 -2.04 17.74
N CYS A 211 -12.50 -2.93 17.03
CA CYS A 211 -11.88 -4.11 17.62
C CYS A 211 -10.86 -3.73 18.70
N LEU A 212 -10.02 -2.72 18.47
CA LEU A 212 -9.05 -2.26 19.47
C LEU A 212 -9.70 -1.61 20.70
N ILE A 213 -10.78 -0.85 20.50
CA ILE A 213 -11.55 -0.30 21.62
C ILE A 213 -12.15 -1.44 22.45
N GLN A 214 -12.69 -2.47 21.79
CA GLN A 214 -13.22 -3.66 22.47
C GLN A 214 -12.13 -4.40 23.26
N LEU A 215 -10.96 -4.65 22.66
CA LEU A 215 -9.82 -5.29 23.32
C LEU A 215 -9.30 -4.46 24.50
N ARG A 216 -9.21 -3.14 24.34
CA ARG A 216 -8.83 -2.23 25.44
C ARG A 216 -9.83 -2.32 26.59
N ASN A 217 -11.13 -2.29 26.30
CA ASN A 217 -12.16 -2.35 27.33
C ASN A 217 -12.13 -3.70 28.07
N GLN A 218 -11.87 -4.80 27.35
CA GLN A 218 -11.68 -6.13 27.95
C GLN A 218 -10.42 -6.18 28.84
N ALA A 219 -9.31 -5.60 28.40
CA ALA A 219 -8.09 -5.53 29.19
C ALA A 219 -8.26 -4.69 30.47
N GLN A 220 -9.04 -3.60 30.41
CA GLN A 220 -9.35 -2.78 31.58
C GLN A 220 -10.26 -3.49 32.59
N GLN A 221 -11.14 -4.38 32.13
CA GLN A 221 -11.98 -5.21 33.02
C GLN A 221 -11.17 -6.30 33.77
N TYR A 222 -10.01 -6.69 33.25
CA TYR A 222 -9.15 -7.72 33.85
C TYR A 222 -8.14 -7.18 34.88
N ILE A 223 -8.05 -5.87 35.06
CA ILE A 223 -7.29 -5.26 36.16
C ILE A 223 -8.21 -5.27 37.38
N PRO A 224 -8.05 -6.21 38.34
CA PRO A 224 -8.86 -6.19 39.54
C PRO A 224 -8.59 -4.87 40.26
N SER A 225 -9.65 -4.11 40.51
CA SER A 225 -9.64 -2.94 41.37
C SER A 225 -9.23 -3.39 42.78
N SER A 226 -7.93 -3.39 43.05
CA SER A 226 -7.32 -3.66 44.36
C SER A 226 -7.45 -2.49 45.33
N THR A 227 -8.45 -1.63 45.13
CA THR A 227 -8.83 -0.65 46.15
C THR A 227 -9.80 -1.34 47.10
N ASN A 228 -9.21 -2.04 48.06
CA ASN A 228 -9.85 -2.51 49.28
C ASN A 228 -10.82 -1.43 49.81
N GLN A 229 -12.11 -1.70 49.70
CA GLN A 229 -13.09 -1.08 50.60
C GLN A 229 -12.81 -1.62 51.99
N VAL A 230 -11.97 -0.93 52.76
CA VAL A 230 -11.94 -1.06 54.22
C VAL A 230 -13.28 -0.55 54.72
N ARG A 231 -14.24 -1.46 54.91
CA ARG A 231 -15.47 -1.15 55.65
C ARG A 231 -15.06 -0.92 57.10
N PRO A 232 -15.30 0.26 57.70
CA PRO A 232 -15.13 0.40 59.14
C PRO A 232 -16.16 -0.50 59.82
N VAL A 233 -15.65 -1.47 60.59
CA VAL A 233 -16.47 -2.29 61.48
C VAL A 233 -16.87 -1.38 62.65
N THR A 234 -18.03 -0.73 62.55
CA THR A 234 -18.66 -0.09 63.71
C THR A 234 -19.25 -1.17 64.60
N ASN A 235 -18.42 -1.65 65.52
CA ASN A 235 -18.82 -2.49 66.64
C ASN A 235 -18.96 -1.58 67.86
N ILE A 236 -20.18 -1.17 68.23
CA ILE A 236 -20.44 -0.63 69.58
C ILE A 236 -21.79 -1.17 70.07
N ASN A 237 -21.67 -2.17 70.94
CA ASN A 237 -22.68 -2.61 71.89
C ASN A 237 -23.11 -1.47 72.83
N ARG A 238 -24.39 -1.42 73.19
CA ARG A 238 -24.97 -1.00 74.49
C ARG A 238 -26.42 -1.51 74.47
N PHE A 239 -26.77 -2.53 75.24
CA PHE A 239 -27.24 -2.46 76.65
C PHE A 239 -28.27 -1.37 76.85
#